data_AF-A0A528CIS4-F1
#
_entry.id   AF-A0A528CIS4-F1
#
_cell.length_a   1.000
_cell.length_b   1.000
_cell.length_c   1.000
_cell.angle_alpha   90.00
_cell.angle_beta   90.00
_cell.angle_gamma   90.00
#
_symmetry.space_group_name_H-M   'P 1'
#
loop_
_entity.id
_entity.type
_entity.pdbx_description
1 polymer ?
#
loop_
_entity_poly.entity_id
_entity_poly.type
_entity_poly.pdbx_seq_one_letter_code
_entity_poly.pdbx_strand_id
1 'polypeptide(L)'
;HAPSQVLVHDAVRPFVDAELIDRTIAAIGERQGALPTLPVADTLKRESAAGVIGETISRNGLHAAQTPQGFPFWPILAAHEKA
;
A
#
# COMPACT_ATOMS: atom_id res chain seq x y z
N HIS A 1 -2.71 12.31 -24.03
CA HIS A 1 -2.03 12.92 -22.86
C HIS A 1 -1.87 11.85 -21.80
N ALA A 2 -0.68 11.70 -21.22
CA ALA A 2 -0.46 10.81 -20.08
C ALA A 2 -0.94 11.50 -18.78
N PRO A 3 -1.50 10.77 -17.81
CA PRO A 3 -1.87 11.34 -16.52
C PRO A 3 -0.61 11.72 -15.73
N SER A 4 -0.71 12.68 -14.82
CA SER A 4 0.38 13.02 -13.89
C SER A 4 0.50 12.01 -12.76
N GLN A 5 -0.64 11.51 -12.29
CA GLN A 5 -0.77 10.57 -11.17
C GLN A 5 -1.76 9.46 -11.55
N VAL A 6 -1.59 8.29 -10.94
CA VAL A 6 -2.49 7.14 -11.11
C VAL A 6 -2.81 6.53 -9.76
N LEU A 7 -4.05 6.09 -9.59
CA LEU A 7 -4.49 5.27 -8.46
C LEU A 7 -4.72 3.84 -8.94
N VAL A 8 -4.25 2.86 -8.17
CA VAL A 8 -4.52 1.43 -8.36
C VAL A 8 -5.40 0.97 -7.21
N HIS A 9 -6.59 0.46 -7.52
CA HIS A 9 -7.60 0.08 -6.52
C HIS A 9 -8.07 -1.36 -6.71
N ASP A 10 -8.25 -2.09 -5.61
CA ASP A 10 -8.82 -3.43 -5.65
C ASP A 10 -10.34 -3.37 -5.75
N ALA A 11 -10.90 -3.98 -6.80
CA ALA A 11 -12.35 -4.02 -6.99
C ALA A 11 -13.11 -4.72 -5.83
N VAL A 12 -12.45 -5.60 -5.07
CA VAL A 12 -13.03 -6.28 -3.90
C VAL A 12 -13.22 -5.36 -2.68
N ARG A 13 -12.82 -4.07 -2.76
CA ARG A 13 -12.99 -3.05 -1.72
C ARG A 13 -14.00 -1.99 -2.18
N PRO A 14 -15.31 -2.28 -2.18
CA PRO A 14 -16.31 -1.41 -2.80
C PRO A 14 -16.64 -0.16 -1.97
N PHE A 15 -16.27 -0.13 -0.69
CA PHE A 15 -16.64 0.94 0.24
C PHE A 15 -15.55 2.01 0.39
N VAL A 16 -14.78 2.26 -0.66
CA VAL A 16 -13.87 3.42 -0.71
C VAL A 16 -14.71 4.70 -0.82
N ASP A 17 -14.40 5.71 0.00
CA ASP A 17 -15.05 7.02 -0.07
C ASP A 17 -14.18 8.07 -0.78
N ALA A 18 -14.81 9.17 -1.18
CA ALA A 18 -14.14 10.26 -1.89
C ALA A 18 -13.05 10.92 -1.03
N GLU A 19 -13.27 11.05 0.28
CA GLU A 19 -12.31 11.70 1.17
C GLU A 19 -11.01 10.90 1.29
N LEU A 20 -11.10 9.58 1.36
CA LEU A 20 -9.96 8.67 1.34
C LEU A 20 -9.18 8.77 0.02
N ILE A 21 -9.89 8.86 -1.11
CA ILE A 21 -9.29 9.06 -2.42
C ILE A 21 -8.54 10.39 -2.47
N ASP A 22 -9.18 11.49 -2.04
CA ASP A 22 -8.60 12.83 -2.04
C ASP A 22 -7.36 12.90 -1.15
N ARG A 23 -7.40 12.33 0.06
CA ARG A 23 -6.24 12.25 0.96
C ARG A 23 -5.10 11.43 0.34
N THR A 24 -5.42 10.36 -0.38
CA THR A 24 -4.41 9.53 -1.06
C THR A 24 -3.74 10.34 -2.17
N ILE A 25 -4.51 11.05 -3.00
CA ILE A 25 -4.00 11.92 -4.08
C ILE A 25 -3.12 13.03 -3.50
N ALA A 26 -3.58 13.71 -2.45
CA ALA A 26 -2.86 14.81 -1.81
C ALA A 26 -1.53 14.37 -1.18
N ALA A 27 -1.40 13.10 -0.82
CA ALA A 27 -0.18 12.53 -0.24
C ALA A 27 0.87 12.08 -1.28
N ILE A 28 0.53 12.04 -2.57
CA ILE A 28 1.48 11.66 -3.63
C ILE A 28 2.53 12.76 -3.78
N GLY A 29 3.80 12.42 -3.54
CA GLY A 29 4.94 13.29 -3.80
C GLY A 29 5.43 13.18 -5.24
N GLU A 30 6.34 14.05 -5.68
CA GLU A 30 6.86 14.06 -7.07
C GLU A 30 7.47 12.73 -7.53
N ARG A 31 8.07 11.98 -6.61
CA ARG A 31 8.76 10.70 -6.86
C ARG A 31 8.35 9.59 -5.90
N GLN A 32 7.32 9.82 -5.09
CA GLN A 32 6.91 8.91 -4.02
C GLN A 32 5.42 8.63 -4.15
N GLY A 33 5.06 7.34 -4.11
CA GLY A 33 3.68 6.93 -3.99
C GLY A 33 3.14 7.07 -2.57
N ALA A 34 1.83 6.99 -2.43
CA ALA A 34 1.12 7.06 -1.16
C ALA A 34 0.06 5.96 -1.09
N LEU A 35 -0.23 5.47 0.11
CA LEU A 35 -1.30 4.49 0.31
C LEU A 35 -1.90 4.65 1.72
N PRO A 36 -3.19 4.34 1.88
CA PRO A 36 -3.82 4.29 3.20
C PRO A 36 -3.36 3.06 3.97
N THR A 37 -3.25 3.21 5.28
CA THR A 37 -2.84 2.10 6.17
C THR A 37 -3.75 2.03 7.40
N LEU A 38 -3.80 0.84 8.01
CA LEU A 38 -4.43 0.60 9.31
C LEU A 38 -3.44 -0.12 10.22
N PRO A 39 -3.41 0.15 11.54
CA PRO A 39 -2.61 -0.64 12.48
C PRO A 39 -2.93 -2.13 12.36
N VAL A 40 -1.90 -2.98 12.46
CA VAL A 40 -2.11 -4.44 12.43
C VAL A 40 -2.88 -4.88 13.67
N ALA A 41 -4.06 -5.48 13.48
CA ALA A 41 -4.89 -5.99 14.58
C ALA A 41 -4.41 -7.37 15.06
N ASP A 42 -4.08 -8.25 14.12
CA ASP A 42 -3.73 -9.64 14.40
C ASP A 42 -2.32 -9.80 14.95
N THR A 43 -2.09 -10.93 15.63
CA THR A 43 -0.73 -11.29 16.04
C THR A 43 0.05 -11.78 14.83
N LEU A 44 1.20 -11.18 14.57
CA LEU A 44 2.10 -11.62 13.50
C LEU A 44 3.13 -12.61 14.05
N LYS A 45 3.35 -13.69 13.31
CA LYS A 45 4.37 -14.70 13.59
C LYS A 45 5.35 -14.77 12.43
N ARG A 46 6.63 -14.96 12.73
CA ARG A 46 7.65 -15.27 11.74
C ARG A 46 8.04 -16.74 11.86
N GLU A 47 8.02 -17.42 10.73
CA GLU A 47 8.53 -18.79 10.64
C GLU A 47 10.06 -18.82 10.74
N SER A 48 10.58 -19.90 11.31
CA SER A 48 11.99 -20.24 11.30
C SER A 48 12.37 -20.94 9.98
N ALA A 49 13.67 -21.10 9.73
CA ALA A 49 14.17 -21.87 8.58
C ALA A 49 13.71 -23.35 8.56
N ALA A 50 13.26 -23.88 9.71
CA ALA A 50 12.73 -25.23 9.82
C ALA A 50 11.21 -25.33 9.51
N GLY A 51 10.57 -24.22 9.10
CA GLY A 51 9.14 -24.20 8.76
C GLY A 51 8.20 -24.22 9.97
N VAL A 52 8.71 -23.98 11.18
CA VAL A 52 7.92 -23.86 12.42
C VAL A 52 7.96 -22.42 12.94
N ILE A 53 6.95 -22.02 13.72
CA ILE A 53 6.87 -20.68 14.32
C ILE A 53 8.08 -20.43 15.22
N GLY A 54 8.87 -19.40 14.88
CA GLY A 54 10.10 -19.05 15.61
C GLY A 54 9.96 -17.78 16.46
N GLU A 55 9.17 -16.81 16.01
CA GLU A 55 9.11 -15.49 16.65
C GLU A 55 7.69 -14.90 16.62
N THR A 56 7.32 -14.18 17.68
CA THR A 56 6.16 -13.27 17.67
C THR A 56 6.62 -11.87 17.35
N ILE A 57 6.18 -11.33 16.22
CA ILE A 57 6.54 -9.97 15.80
C ILE A 57 5.68 -8.97 16.57
N SER A 58 6.32 -7.99 17.21
CA SER A 58 5.60 -6.88 17.83
C SER A 58 4.83 -6.11 16.76
N ARG A 59 3.53 -5.95 16.94
CA ARG A 59 2.66 -5.17 16.05
C ARG A 59 2.82 -3.66 16.21
N ASN A 60 3.58 -3.20 17.20
CA ASN A 60 3.80 -1.77 17.43
C ASN A 60 4.54 -1.15 16.24
N GLY A 61 3.95 -0.12 15.64
CA GLY A 61 4.49 0.53 14.45
C GLY A 61 4.34 -0.26 13.14
N LEU A 62 3.60 -1.39 13.16
CA LEU A 62 3.27 -2.14 11.96
C LEU A 62 1.85 -1.80 11.49
N HIS A 63 1.73 -1.60 10.18
CA HIS A 63 0.47 -1.24 9.54
C HIS A 63 0.20 -2.14 8.33
N ALA A 64 -1.07 -2.53 8.16
CA ALA A 64 -1.56 -3.20 6.98
C ALA A 64 -1.86 -2.17 5.87
N ALA A 65 -1.15 -2.29 4.75
CA ALA A 65 -1.40 -1.50 3.56
C ALA A 65 -2.81 -1.76 3.00
N GLN A 66 -3.46 -0.71 2.54
CA GLN A 66 -4.77 -0.76 1.88
C GLN A 66 -4.65 -0.21 0.45
N THR A 67 -5.75 -0.30 -0.30
CA THR A 67 -5.92 0.36 -1.61
C THR A 67 -7.10 1.35 -1.51
N PRO A 68 -7.08 2.48 -2.26
CA PRO A 68 -6.25 2.76 -3.42
C PRO A 68 -4.79 3.10 -3.09
N GLN A 69 -3.84 2.61 -3.88
CA GLN A 69 -2.44 3.05 -3.85
C GLN A 69 -2.23 4.08 -4.95
N GLY A 70 -1.66 5.24 -4.62
CA GLY A 70 -1.40 6.33 -5.54
C GLY A 70 0.07 6.49 -5.89
N PHE A 71 0.36 6.83 -7.14
CA PHE A 71 1.73 6.98 -7.64
C PHE A 71 1.85 8.10 -8.68
N PRO A 72 3.04 8.72 -8.80
CA PRO A 72 3.39 9.49 -9.99
C PRO A 72 3.48 8.55 -11.21
N PHE A 73 2.85 8.92 -12.32
CA PHE A 73 2.62 8.03 -13.46
C PHE A 73 3.90 7.44 -14.06
N TRP A 74 4.89 8.30 -14.36
CA TRP A 74 6.12 7.82 -15.01
C TRP A 74 6.95 6.87 -14.12
N PRO A 75 7.18 7.17 -12.83
CA PRO A 75 7.82 6.22 -11.92
C PRO A 75 7.13 4.85 -11.83
N ILE A 76 5.81 4.80 -11.73
CA ILE A 76 5.10 3.52 -11.60
C ILE A 76 5.08 2.73 -12.91
N LEU A 77 4.96 3.41 -14.05
CA LEU A 77 5.07 2.74 -15.36
C LEU A 77 6.46 2.11 -15.53
N ALA A 78 7.52 2.88 -15.27
CA ALA A 78 8.89 2.38 -15.37
C ALA A 78 9.18 1.22 -14.40
N ALA A 79 8.49 1.14 -13.26
CA ALA A 79 8.60 0.00 -12.35
C ALA A 79 7.92 -1.25 -12.91
N HIS A 80 6.74 -1.11 -13.54
CA HIS A 80 6.03 -2.23 -14.17
C HIS A 80 6.76 -2.77 -15.40
N GLU A 81 7.37 -1.90 -16.21
CA GLU A 81 8.12 -2.30 -17.42
C GLU A 81 9.41 -3.08 -17.10
N LYS A 82 9.91 -2.99 -15.87
CA LYS A 82 11.11 -3.70 -15.41
C LYS A 82 10.82 -5.03 -14.69
N ALA A 83 9.56 -5.31 -14.39
CA ALA A 83 9.13 -6.53 -13.71
C ALA A 83 9.07 -7.70 -14.71
#